data_AF-A0A094H8Y4-F1
#
_entry.id   AF-A0A094H8Y4-F1
#
_cell.length_a   1.000
_cell.length_b   1.000
_cell.length_c   1.000
_cell.angle_alpha   90.00
_cell.angle_beta   90.00
_cell.angle_gamma   90.00
#
_symmetry.space_group_name_H-M   'P 1'
#
loop_
_entity.id
_entity.type
_entity.pdbx_description
1 polymer ?
#
loop_
_entity_poly.entity_id
_entity_poly.type
_entity_poly.pdbx_seq_one_letter_code
_entity_poly.pdbx_strand_id
1 'polypeptide(L)'
;MIDLIRWAKSDRPLRPARTWAGYHVPCSNVVQLYRAEYGAEYSTEFCTADVLYKEEPAPAEMVQVMPETVVEKPQNRVLVIGGAYAGLSAVIHLLELANGGEHRPTSVPLPPVTGKPLQSSVQITMVDERDGFYHTIGSPLALADEAYGEKAWRKYADVKAIQHPSIRVVQGSVSKLNCSSKTATITYSTGHTSIVEYDYAICCSGLRREHPSVPQSIFREKYLEECKSHISDIRSVSESIVIVGGGAVGVEMSAELKLCFPDKSVKLIHSHSHVLSGEPLPDKFKDVALGLLHEQGVETVLGERVVSSEPDSPTDTGFTVRLKSGKTLRAGKVIWAISRPVTTSTYAPASALDHEGFIAVTPQLQFPPTVPNAEYHFAAGDIMSWTGIKRCGAAMFFAQIAIANMHQLMVRAEGGTDTKLADAPSVEPMIALAVGKKAATYYADNVAAGEEQLKASFGEDLGLTVVWKYLKLAEPFELPKRDEEEVKQLSAKAM
;
A
#
# COMPACT_ATOMS: atom_id res chain seq x y z
N MET A 1 6.05 6.61 -9.17
CA MET A 1 7.12 7.44 -8.58
C MET A 1 7.12 8.81 -9.22
N ILE A 2 7.51 9.02 -10.48
CA ILE A 2 7.63 10.38 -11.07
C ILE A 2 6.39 11.29 -10.93
N ASP A 3 5.15 10.80 -11.04
CA ASP A 3 3.96 11.64 -10.76
C ASP A 3 3.77 11.92 -9.26
N LEU A 4 4.14 10.97 -8.40
CA LEU A 4 4.31 11.14 -6.94
C LEU A 4 5.41 12.19 -6.62
N ILE A 5 6.48 12.26 -7.44
CA ILE A 5 7.54 13.27 -7.32
C ILE A 5 7.05 14.63 -7.80
N ARG A 6 6.27 14.70 -8.90
CA ARG A 6 5.63 15.94 -9.34
C ARG A 6 4.71 16.48 -8.26
N TRP A 7 3.97 15.61 -7.56
CA TRP A 7 3.19 15.96 -6.37
C TRP A 7 4.09 16.43 -5.21
N ALA A 8 5.10 15.65 -4.82
CA ALA A 8 5.99 15.96 -3.68
C ALA A 8 6.91 17.18 -3.91
N LYS A 9 7.20 17.55 -5.17
CA LYS A 9 7.89 18.78 -5.56
C LYS A 9 6.91 19.95 -5.79
N SER A 10 5.60 19.69 -5.82
CA SER A 10 4.58 20.75 -5.89
C SER A 10 4.26 21.28 -4.50
N ASP A 11 5.27 21.85 -3.84
CA ASP A 11 5.09 22.78 -2.71
C ASP A 11 4.30 24.00 -3.20
N ARG A 12 3.00 23.83 -3.38
CA ARG A 12 2.04 24.92 -3.47
C ARG A 12 1.77 25.30 -2.02
N PRO A 13 2.29 26.44 -1.53
CA PRO A 13 1.77 26.97 -0.28
C PRO A 13 0.26 27.13 -0.44
N LEU A 14 -0.49 26.71 0.59
CA LEU A 14 -1.87 27.17 0.78
C LEU A 14 -1.83 28.69 0.62
N ARG A 15 -2.59 29.23 -0.34
CA ARG A 15 -2.55 30.68 -0.64
C ARG A 15 -2.83 31.44 0.66
N PRO A 16 -1.94 32.35 1.11
CA PRO A 16 -2.30 33.23 2.21
C PRO A 16 -3.51 34.05 1.77
N ALA A 17 -4.58 34.00 2.55
CA ALA A 17 -5.66 34.96 2.43
C ALA A 17 -5.11 36.38 2.69
N ARG A 18 -5.79 37.38 2.12
CA ARG A 18 -5.31 38.78 2.03
C ARG A 18 -4.84 39.33 3.38
N THR A 19 -3.66 39.95 3.38
CA THR A 19 -3.16 40.72 4.52
C THR A 19 -4.04 41.94 4.80
N TRP A 20 -4.40 42.13 6.06
CA TRP A 20 -4.71 43.43 6.65
C TRP A 20 -3.77 43.69 7.83
N ALA A 21 -3.45 44.96 8.06
CA ALA A 21 -2.30 45.38 8.87
C ALA A 21 -2.58 45.41 10.39
N GLY A 22 -1.53 45.24 11.20
CA GLY A 22 -1.57 45.64 12.61
C GLY A 22 -0.51 45.01 13.52
N TYR A 23 0.45 45.83 13.95
CA TYR A 23 1.30 45.69 15.15
C TYR A 23 2.42 44.63 15.21
N HIS A 24 3.66 45.15 15.23
CA HIS A 24 4.82 44.56 15.89
C HIS A 24 4.79 44.83 17.41
N VAL A 25 5.43 43.94 18.20
CA VAL A 25 6.47 44.21 19.23
C VAL A 25 6.94 42.83 19.79
N PRO A 26 8.20 42.62 20.26
CA PRO A 26 8.82 41.28 20.27
C PRO A 26 9.27 40.73 21.65
N CYS A 27 9.83 39.51 21.59
CA CYS A 27 10.88 38.92 22.46
C CYS A 27 10.57 38.10 23.73
N SER A 28 11.33 36.99 23.80
CA SER A 28 11.98 36.36 24.97
C SER A 28 11.27 35.28 25.83
N ASN A 29 11.98 34.13 25.90
CA ASN A 29 12.14 33.11 26.95
C ASN A 29 11.28 33.13 28.23
N VAL A 30 10.90 31.95 28.71
CA VAL A 30 11.38 31.35 29.99
C VAL A 30 10.94 29.88 30.11
N VAL A 31 11.58 29.13 31.02
CA VAL A 31 11.55 27.67 31.19
C VAL A 31 10.92 27.29 32.56
N GLN A 32 10.42 26.05 32.65
CA GLN A 32 10.24 25.18 33.85
C GLN A 32 8.92 25.14 34.66
N LEU A 33 8.50 23.88 34.87
CA LEU A 33 7.93 23.23 36.08
C LEU A 33 6.60 23.71 36.70
N TYR A 34 5.68 22.76 36.91
CA TYR A 34 5.32 22.30 38.26
C TYR A 34 4.75 20.87 38.22
N ARG A 35 4.87 20.14 39.35
CA ARG A 35 4.41 18.76 39.57
C ARG A 35 3.75 18.70 40.95
N ALA A 36 2.61 18.03 41.11
CA ALA A 36 2.03 17.71 42.41
C ALA A 36 1.19 16.43 42.33
N GLU A 37 1.52 15.45 43.16
CA GLU A 37 0.74 14.26 43.46
C GLU A 37 -0.06 14.51 44.75
N TYR A 38 -1.22 13.86 44.92
CA TYR A 38 -1.70 13.41 46.24
C TYR A 38 -2.77 12.32 46.05
N GLY A 39 -2.78 11.33 46.94
CA GLY A 39 -3.82 10.31 47.05
C GLY A 39 -3.92 9.81 48.49
N ALA A 40 -5.03 9.17 48.86
CA ALA A 40 -5.19 8.42 50.11
C ALA A 40 -6.42 7.49 50.07
N GLU A 41 -6.29 6.34 50.72
CA GLU A 41 -7.37 5.43 51.16
C GLU A 41 -7.75 5.78 52.64
N TYR A 42 -8.62 5.12 53.42
CA TYR A 42 -9.30 3.81 53.41
C TYR A 42 -10.57 3.92 54.28
N SER A 43 -11.63 3.14 54.02
CA SER A 43 -12.28 2.32 55.08
C SER A 43 -13.48 1.47 54.58
N THR A 44 -13.61 0.27 55.16
CA THR A 44 -14.76 -0.63 55.04
C THR A 44 -15.27 -0.98 56.43
N GLU A 45 -16.59 -0.96 56.66
CA GLU A 45 -17.21 -1.56 57.84
C GLU A 45 -18.37 -2.49 57.45
N PHE A 46 -18.49 -3.60 58.17
CA PHE A 46 -19.58 -4.57 58.08
C PHE A 46 -20.57 -4.35 59.23
N CYS A 47 -21.86 -4.45 58.97
CA CYS A 47 -22.86 -4.70 60.00
C CYS A 47 -23.99 -5.61 59.46
N THR A 48 -24.51 -6.49 60.31
CA THR A 48 -25.36 -7.62 59.90
C THR A 48 -26.81 -7.52 60.37
N ALA A 49 -27.71 -8.04 59.53
CA ALA A 49 -29.08 -8.52 59.85
C ALA A 49 -30.14 -7.48 60.28
N ASP A 50 -31.24 -7.37 59.51
CA ASP A 50 -32.43 -8.18 59.79
C ASP A 50 -33.41 -8.19 58.59
N VAL A 51 -34.17 -9.29 58.44
CA VAL A 51 -35.13 -9.47 57.33
C VAL A 51 -36.54 -9.19 57.82
N LEU A 52 -37.17 -8.14 57.28
CA LEU A 52 -38.60 -7.87 57.43
C LEU A 52 -39.22 -7.55 56.07
N TYR A 53 -40.05 -8.46 55.57
CA TYR A 53 -40.85 -8.24 54.37
C TYR A 53 -41.89 -7.14 54.62
N LYS A 54 -41.92 -6.14 53.73
CA LYS A 54 -43.04 -5.23 53.53
C LYS A 54 -43.35 -5.17 52.04
N GLU A 55 -44.62 -5.29 51.69
CA GLU A 55 -45.11 -5.18 50.33
C GLU A 55 -44.98 -3.72 49.85
N GLU A 56 -44.37 -3.52 48.67
CA GLU A 56 -44.39 -2.21 48.00
C GLU A 56 -45.64 -2.08 47.11
N PRO A 57 -46.29 -0.90 47.07
CA PRO A 57 -47.35 -0.63 46.12
C PRO A 57 -46.76 -0.47 44.71
N ALA A 58 -47.47 -0.99 43.69
CA ALA A 58 -47.03 -0.92 42.31
C ALA A 58 -46.84 0.55 41.84
N PRO A 59 -45.65 0.94 41.33
CA PRO A 59 -45.46 2.24 40.72
C PRO A 59 -46.14 2.30 39.34
N ALA A 60 -46.65 3.48 39.01
CA ALA A 60 -47.49 3.72 37.82
C ALA A 60 -46.78 3.41 36.49
N GLU A 61 -47.59 3.14 35.46
CA GLU A 61 -47.12 2.96 34.07
C GLU A 61 -46.29 4.17 33.62
N MET A 62 -44.97 4.01 33.59
CA MET A 62 -44.10 4.89 32.82
C MET A 62 -44.40 4.64 31.34
N VAL A 63 -45.10 5.59 30.71
CA VAL A 63 -45.17 5.69 29.25
C VAL A 63 -43.73 5.79 28.75
N GLN A 64 -43.21 4.69 28.18
CA GLN A 64 -41.95 4.71 27.46
C GLN A 64 -42.14 5.61 26.24
N VAL A 65 -41.58 6.82 26.32
CA VAL A 65 -41.31 7.62 25.14
C VAL A 65 -40.37 6.77 24.29
N MET A 66 -40.89 6.23 23.19
CA MET A 66 -40.08 5.53 22.20
C MET A 66 -38.95 6.48 21.79
N PRO A 67 -37.67 6.06 21.82
CA PRO A 67 -36.62 6.88 21.24
C PRO A 67 -36.99 7.17 19.79
N GLU A 68 -36.77 8.40 19.35
CA GLU A 68 -36.97 8.81 17.97
C GLU A 68 -36.35 7.76 17.04
N THR A 69 -37.09 7.34 16.02
CA THR A 69 -36.57 6.42 15.01
C THR A 69 -35.31 7.04 14.42
N VAL A 70 -34.15 6.51 14.82
CA VAL A 70 -32.87 6.83 14.22
C VAL A 70 -33.00 6.39 12.77
N VAL A 71 -33.22 7.37 11.88
CA VAL A 71 -33.24 7.14 10.45
C VAL A 71 -31.81 6.78 10.09
N GLU A 72 -31.52 5.47 10.01
CA GLU A 72 -30.20 4.97 9.63
C GLU A 72 -29.86 5.57 8.27
N LYS A 73 -28.83 6.43 8.27
CA LYS A 73 -28.34 7.10 7.07
C LYS A 73 -28.01 6.01 6.03
N PRO A 74 -28.61 6.03 4.83
CA PRO A 74 -28.40 5.01 3.80
C PRO A 74 -26.92 4.66 3.66
N GLN A 75 -26.55 3.40 3.51
CA GLN A 75 -25.17 2.95 3.67
C GLN A 75 -24.61 2.38 2.38
N ASN A 76 -23.48 2.94 1.92
CA ASN A 76 -22.64 2.36 0.89
C ASN A 76 -21.60 1.43 1.53
N ARG A 77 -21.78 0.12 1.42
CA ARG A 77 -20.80 -0.89 1.86
C ARG A 77 -19.78 -1.12 0.76
N VAL A 78 -18.50 -0.86 1.06
CA VAL A 78 -17.41 -1.01 0.09
C VAL A 78 -16.41 -2.06 0.57
N LEU A 79 -16.20 -3.08 -0.26
CA LEU A 79 -15.18 -4.11 -0.03
C LEU A 79 -13.89 -3.75 -0.78
N VAL A 80 -12.79 -3.60 -0.05
CA VAL A 80 -11.44 -3.39 -0.60
C VAL A 80 -10.62 -4.66 -0.37
N ILE A 81 -10.23 -5.35 -1.44
CA ILE A 81 -9.52 -6.63 -1.36
C ILE A 81 -8.02 -6.39 -1.59
N GLY A 82 -7.23 -6.43 -0.52
CA GLY A 82 -5.81 -6.04 -0.48
C GLY A 82 -5.62 -4.63 0.08
N GLY A 83 -4.68 -4.48 1.02
CA GLY A 83 -4.32 -3.27 1.76
C GLY A 83 -2.90 -2.75 1.48
N ALA A 84 -2.29 -3.18 0.37
CA ALA A 84 -1.05 -2.61 -0.14
C ALA A 84 -1.30 -1.24 -0.83
N TYR A 85 -0.40 -0.80 -1.72
CA TYR A 85 -0.44 0.50 -2.41
C TYR A 85 -1.81 0.87 -3.01
N ALA A 86 -2.41 -0.01 -3.84
CA ALA A 86 -3.72 0.24 -4.45
C ALA A 86 -4.84 0.24 -3.40
N GLY A 87 -4.76 -0.66 -2.41
CA GLY A 87 -5.74 -0.80 -1.33
C GLY A 87 -5.84 0.45 -0.45
N LEU A 88 -4.73 0.89 0.14
CA LEU A 88 -4.70 2.12 0.94
C LEU A 88 -5.04 3.36 0.10
N SER A 89 -4.58 3.43 -1.15
CA SER A 89 -5.01 4.48 -2.08
C SER A 89 -6.53 4.50 -2.23
N ALA A 90 -7.17 3.33 -2.40
CA ALA A 90 -8.62 3.23 -2.53
C ALA A 90 -9.35 3.66 -1.24
N VAL A 91 -8.92 3.15 -0.08
CA VAL A 91 -9.52 3.49 1.22
C VAL A 91 -9.43 5.00 1.50
N ILE A 92 -8.25 5.59 1.36
CA ILE A 92 -8.01 7.00 1.69
C ILE A 92 -8.74 7.94 0.73
N HIS A 93 -8.65 7.71 -0.59
CA HIS A 93 -9.38 8.55 -1.55
C HIS A 93 -10.90 8.44 -1.38
N LEU A 94 -11.43 7.25 -1.09
CA LEU A 94 -12.87 7.08 -0.91
C LEU A 94 -13.35 7.83 0.34
N LEU A 95 -12.59 7.75 1.43
CA LEU A 95 -12.92 8.48 2.65
C LEU A 95 -12.81 10.00 2.47
N GLU A 96 -11.82 10.50 1.71
CA GLU A 96 -11.71 11.92 1.35
C GLU A 96 -12.92 12.38 0.51
N LEU A 97 -13.22 11.71 -0.61
CA LEU A 97 -14.32 12.09 -1.50
C LEU A 97 -15.70 12.00 -0.83
N ALA A 98 -15.98 10.90 -0.11
CA ALA A 98 -17.26 10.69 0.55
C ALA A 98 -17.60 11.74 1.62
N ASN A 99 -16.60 12.47 2.12
CA ASN A 99 -16.74 13.55 3.07
C ASN A 99 -16.68 14.96 2.43
N GLY A 100 -16.78 15.05 1.10
CA GLY A 100 -16.74 16.31 0.35
C GLY A 100 -15.34 16.82 0.04
N GLY A 101 -14.32 15.96 0.13
CA GLY A 101 -12.94 16.29 -0.23
C GLY A 101 -12.71 16.38 -1.74
N GLU A 102 -11.57 16.96 -2.10
CA GLU A 102 -11.09 17.10 -3.47
C GLU A 102 -10.29 15.87 -3.94
N HIS A 103 -10.21 15.68 -5.26
CA HIS A 103 -9.26 14.72 -5.83
C HIS A 103 -7.81 15.12 -5.54
N ARG A 104 -6.95 14.14 -5.27
CA ARG A 104 -5.50 14.36 -5.23
C ARG A 104 -4.96 14.72 -6.63
N PRO A 105 -3.91 15.54 -6.76
CA PRO A 105 -3.36 15.89 -8.07
C PRO A 105 -2.94 14.67 -8.87
N THR A 106 -3.36 14.61 -10.13
CA THR A 106 -3.13 13.50 -11.05
C THR A 106 -2.91 14.01 -12.48
N SER A 107 -2.40 13.16 -13.36
CA SER A 107 -2.11 13.49 -14.77
C SER A 107 -3.33 13.42 -15.69
N VAL A 108 -4.47 12.91 -15.21
CA VAL A 108 -5.71 12.74 -15.99
C VAL A 108 -6.83 13.63 -15.46
N PRO A 109 -7.75 14.12 -16.32
CA PRO A 109 -8.93 14.83 -15.86
C PRO A 109 -9.88 13.86 -15.15
N LEU A 110 -10.03 14.03 -13.84
CA LEU A 110 -11.00 13.28 -13.03
C LEU A 110 -12.39 13.94 -13.05
N PRO A 111 -13.46 13.20 -12.72
CA PRO A 111 -14.82 13.73 -12.66
C PRO A 111 -14.97 14.85 -11.62
N PRO A 112 -15.89 15.82 -11.80
CA PRO A 112 -16.10 16.90 -10.85
C PRO A 112 -16.53 16.34 -9.48
N VAL A 113 -16.00 16.90 -8.39
CA VAL A 113 -16.51 16.66 -7.04
C VAL A 113 -17.57 17.70 -6.70
N THR A 114 -18.51 17.34 -5.83
CA THR A 114 -19.59 18.23 -5.39
C THR A 114 -19.16 19.23 -4.31
N GLY A 115 -17.97 19.05 -3.72
CA GLY A 115 -17.53 19.72 -2.49
C GLY A 115 -18.35 19.35 -1.25
N LYS A 116 -19.29 18.39 -1.36
CA LYS A 116 -20.26 18.05 -0.32
C LYS A 116 -20.14 16.57 0.07
N PRO A 117 -20.24 16.23 1.37
CA PRO A 117 -20.35 14.85 1.81
C PRO A 117 -21.54 14.14 1.14
N LEU A 118 -21.40 12.83 0.94
CA LEU A 118 -22.50 11.98 0.51
C LEU A 118 -23.67 12.03 1.52
N GLN A 119 -24.90 11.99 1.01
CA GLN A 119 -26.14 11.81 1.78
C GLN A 119 -26.24 10.42 2.41
N SER A 120 -25.45 9.48 1.91
CA SER A 120 -25.23 8.15 2.45
C SER A 120 -24.02 8.12 3.39
N SER A 121 -23.99 7.21 4.35
CA SER A 121 -22.75 6.81 5.03
C SER A 121 -21.92 5.92 4.11
N VAL A 122 -20.60 5.88 4.29
CA VAL A 122 -19.72 4.89 3.67
C VAL A 122 -19.16 4.00 4.76
N GLN A 123 -19.13 2.70 4.51
CA GLN A 123 -18.57 1.70 5.41
C GLN A 123 -17.62 0.79 4.62
N ILE A 124 -16.34 0.89 4.91
CA ILE A 124 -15.24 0.30 4.14
C ILE A 124 -14.71 -0.93 4.89
N THR A 125 -14.85 -2.11 4.31
CA THR A 125 -14.17 -3.32 4.79
C THR A 125 -12.92 -3.57 3.94
N MET A 126 -11.74 -3.35 4.51
CA MET A 126 -10.46 -3.68 3.87
C MET A 126 -9.98 -5.04 4.34
N VAL A 127 -9.77 -5.97 3.41
CA VAL A 127 -9.35 -7.36 3.68
C VAL A 127 -7.94 -7.57 3.14
N ASP A 128 -6.96 -7.86 3.98
CA ASP A 128 -5.60 -8.24 3.57
C ASP A 128 -5.08 -9.35 4.49
N GLU A 129 -4.28 -10.27 3.96
CA GLU A 129 -3.74 -11.38 4.76
C GLU A 129 -2.71 -10.90 5.77
N ARG A 130 -2.03 -9.79 5.45
CA ARG A 130 -1.00 -9.19 6.28
C ARG A 130 -1.61 -8.47 7.47
N ASP A 131 -0.90 -8.46 8.60
CA ASP A 131 -1.23 -7.60 9.74
C ASP A 131 -0.90 -6.11 9.50
N GLY A 132 -0.31 -5.78 8.35
CA GLY A 132 0.18 -4.45 8.04
C GLY A 132 0.58 -4.20 6.59
N PHE A 133 0.87 -2.93 6.33
CA PHE A 133 1.44 -2.48 5.07
C PHE A 133 2.93 -2.81 5.01
N TYR A 134 3.34 -3.48 3.93
CA TYR A 134 4.74 -3.72 3.60
C TYR A 134 5.17 -2.92 2.37
N HIS A 135 6.24 -2.14 2.52
CA HIS A 135 6.80 -1.31 1.45
C HIS A 135 7.70 -2.12 0.52
N THR A 136 7.09 -2.85 -0.41
CA THR A 136 7.74 -3.76 -1.37
C THR A 136 8.86 -3.14 -2.22
N ILE A 137 8.89 -1.81 -2.44
CA ILE A 137 10.04 -1.18 -3.13
C ILE A 137 11.33 -1.33 -2.29
N GLY A 138 11.18 -1.34 -0.97
CA GLY A 138 12.27 -1.43 -0.02
C GLY A 138 12.79 -2.84 0.25
N SER A 139 12.20 -3.91 -0.35
CA SER A 139 12.61 -5.30 -0.05
C SER A 139 14.13 -5.55 -0.17
N PRO A 140 14.84 -5.03 -1.19
CA PRO A 140 16.29 -5.19 -1.32
C PRO A 140 17.08 -4.69 -0.11
N LEU A 141 16.81 -3.45 0.34
CA LEU A 141 17.48 -2.85 1.50
C LEU A 141 16.99 -3.45 2.82
N ALA A 142 15.72 -3.85 2.92
CA ALA A 142 15.16 -4.49 4.11
C ALA A 142 15.78 -5.86 4.43
N LEU A 143 16.34 -6.54 3.42
CA LEU A 143 17.09 -7.79 3.57
C LEU A 143 18.61 -7.56 3.70
N ALA A 144 19.07 -6.31 3.73
CA ALA A 144 20.47 -5.93 3.93
C ALA A 144 20.70 -5.09 5.22
N ASP A 145 19.72 -4.30 5.66
CA ASP A 145 19.78 -3.42 6.83
C ASP A 145 18.60 -3.65 7.81
N GLU A 146 18.91 -4.02 9.05
CA GLU A 146 17.91 -4.34 10.08
C GLU A 146 17.04 -3.12 10.45
N ALA A 147 17.65 -1.93 10.54
CA ALA A 147 16.97 -0.70 10.94
C ALA A 147 16.02 -0.17 9.86
N TYR A 148 16.29 -0.47 8.59
CA TYR A 148 15.38 -0.26 7.47
C TYR A 148 14.29 -1.34 7.43
N GLY A 149 14.61 -2.60 7.69
CA GLY A 149 13.63 -3.68 7.80
C GLY A 149 12.52 -3.37 8.82
N GLU A 150 12.89 -2.84 9.99
CA GLU A 150 11.92 -2.37 10.99
C GLU A 150 10.97 -1.27 10.49
N LYS A 151 11.41 -0.45 9.52
CA LYS A 151 10.63 0.65 8.92
C LYS A 151 9.76 0.19 7.76
N ALA A 152 10.22 -0.80 6.99
CA ALA A 152 9.55 -1.28 5.78
C ALA A 152 8.19 -1.94 6.04
N TRP A 153 7.91 -2.41 7.26
CA TRP A 153 6.60 -2.93 7.66
C TRP A 153 5.96 -2.12 8.80
N ARG A 154 4.71 -1.70 8.61
CA ARG A 154 3.87 -0.99 9.59
C ARG A 154 2.55 -1.73 9.78
N LYS A 155 2.23 -2.13 11.02
CA LYS A 155 0.94 -2.80 11.30
C LYS A 155 -0.20 -1.85 10.97
N TYR A 156 -1.33 -2.38 10.48
CA TYR A 156 -2.48 -1.54 10.15
C TYR A 156 -3.01 -0.77 11.36
N ALA A 157 -2.88 -1.31 12.57
CA ALA A 157 -3.20 -0.63 13.83
C ALA A 157 -2.37 0.66 14.06
N ASP A 158 -1.15 0.72 13.55
CA ASP A 158 -0.25 1.89 13.67
C ASP A 158 -0.48 2.93 12.56
N VAL A 159 -1.27 2.60 11.53
CA VAL A 159 -1.59 3.48 10.40
C VAL A 159 -2.77 4.37 10.78
N LYS A 160 -2.48 5.60 11.24
CA LYS A 160 -3.49 6.53 11.77
C LYS A 160 -4.58 6.89 10.77
N ALA A 161 -4.24 7.01 9.49
CA ALA A 161 -5.18 7.43 8.45
C ALA A 161 -6.32 6.43 8.20
N ILE A 162 -6.18 5.18 8.66
CA ILE A 162 -7.25 4.16 8.60
C ILE A 162 -7.86 3.83 9.96
N GLN A 163 -7.47 4.52 11.04
CA GLN A 163 -8.14 4.42 12.35
C GLN A 163 -9.38 5.33 12.38
N HIS A 164 -10.39 5.00 11.57
CA HIS A 164 -11.62 5.78 11.43
C HIS A 164 -12.86 4.87 11.60
N PRO A 165 -13.95 5.31 12.25
CA PRO A 165 -15.13 4.46 12.51
C PRO A 165 -15.80 3.84 11.27
N SER A 166 -15.64 4.46 10.10
CA SER A 166 -16.10 3.94 8.81
C SER A 166 -15.18 2.88 8.18
N ILE A 167 -14.06 2.53 8.80
CA ILE A 167 -13.09 1.57 8.26
C ILE A 167 -12.98 0.37 9.19
N ARG A 168 -13.24 -0.81 8.64
CA ARG A 168 -12.96 -2.11 9.27
C ARG A 168 -11.84 -2.80 8.52
N VAL A 169 -10.66 -2.90 9.16
CA VAL A 169 -9.55 -3.72 8.66
C VAL A 169 -9.75 -5.16 9.11
N VAL A 170 -9.62 -6.11 8.19
CA VAL A 170 -9.78 -7.55 8.44
C VAL A 170 -8.52 -8.26 7.99
N GLN A 171 -7.85 -8.95 8.93
CA GLN A 171 -6.76 -9.85 8.59
C GLN A 171 -7.31 -11.17 8.03
N GLY A 172 -7.12 -11.41 6.75
CA GLY A 172 -7.64 -12.59 6.04
C GLY A 172 -7.57 -12.45 4.53
N SER A 173 -8.06 -13.47 3.81
CA SER A 173 -8.18 -13.46 2.35
C SER A 173 -9.63 -13.52 1.92
N VAL A 174 -9.96 -12.94 0.77
CA VAL A 174 -11.22 -13.24 0.08
C VAL A 174 -10.99 -14.54 -0.70
N SER A 175 -11.81 -15.55 -0.45
CA SER A 175 -11.75 -16.85 -1.12
C SER A 175 -12.79 -16.99 -2.24
N LYS A 176 -13.83 -16.15 -2.24
CA LYS A 176 -14.82 -16.06 -3.31
C LYS A 176 -15.48 -14.69 -3.36
N LEU A 177 -15.63 -14.12 -4.55
CA LEU A 177 -16.38 -12.89 -4.83
C LEU A 177 -17.58 -13.24 -5.73
N ASN A 178 -18.79 -13.18 -5.18
CA ASN A 178 -20.03 -13.40 -5.92
C ASN A 178 -20.66 -12.08 -6.33
N CYS A 179 -20.38 -11.65 -7.55
CA CYS A 179 -20.87 -10.39 -8.11
C CYS A 179 -22.39 -10.35 -8.29
N SER A 180 -23.06 -11.50 -8.46
CA SER A 180 -24.52 -11.57 -8.65
C SER A 180 -25.28 -11.23 -7.38
N SER A 181 -24.93 -11.87 -6.25
CA SER A 181 -25.51 -11.57 -4.93
C SER A 181 -24.81 -10.44 -4.18
N LYS A 182 -23.82 -9.77 -4.80
CA LYS A 182 -22.90 -8.81 -4.19
C LYS A 182 -22.38 -9.25 -2.79
N THR A 183 -21.89 -10.49 -2.72
CA THR A 183 -21.32 -11.05 -1.48
C THR A 183 -19.90 -11.57 -1.69
N ALA A 184 -19.12 -11.59 -0.61
CA ALA A 184 -17.76 -12.15 -0.59
C ALA A 184 -17.59 -13.12 0.57
N THR A 185 -16.93 -14.25 0.33
CA THR A 185 -16.48 -15.17 1.38
C THR A 185 -15.09 -14.72 1.82
N ILE A 186 -14.96 -14.33 3.10
CA ILE A 186 -13.68 -14.01 3.74
C ILE A 186 -13.24 -15.21 4.57
N THR A 187 -12.00 -15.64 4.37
CA THR A 187 -11.27 -16.57 5.25
C THR A 187 -10.35 -15.76 6.15
N TYR A 188 -10.61 -15.73 7.45
CA TYR A 188 -9.84 -14.97 8.42
C TYR A 188 -8.49 -15.65 8.71
N SER A 189 -7.51 -14.90 9.22
CA SER A 189 -6.22 -15.45 9.67
C SER A 189 -6.36 -16.52 10.78
N THR A 190 -7.50 -16.57 11.47
CA THR A 190 -7.87 -17.59 12.45
C THR A 190 -8.45 -18.89 11.84
N GLY A 191 -8.64 -18.95 10.52
CA GLY A 191 -9.20 -20.11 9.80
C GLY A 191 -10.73 -20.17 9.71
N HIS A 192 -11.46 -19.35 10.48
CA HIS A 192 -12.90 -19.17 10.31
C HIS A 192 -13.23 -18.54 8.95
N THR A 193 -14.43 -18.80 8.41
CA THR A 193 -14.96 -18.15 7.21
C THR A 193 -16.30 -17.46 7.47
N SER A 194 -16.47 -16.24 6.95
CA SER A 194 -17.75 -15.52 6.95
C SER A 194 -18.14 -15.07 5.55
N ILE A 195 -19.43 -14.86 5.32
CA ILE A 195 -19.93 -14.15 4.14
C ILE A 195 -20.18 -12.71 4.56
N VAL A 196 -19.67 -11.75 3.77
CA VAL A 196 -19.99 -10.33 3.89
C VAL A 196 -20.74 -9.86 2.66
N GLU A 197 -21.71 -8.98 2.86
CA GLU A 197 -22.39 -8.27 1.77
C GLU A 197 -21.66 -6.94 1.49
N TYR A 198 -21.71 -6.50 0.24
CA TYR A 198 -21.22 -5.19 -0.19
C TYR A 198 -22.15 -4.60 -1.24
N ASP A 199 -22.01 -3.30 -1.49
CA ASP A 199 -22.71 -2.60 -2.57
C ASP A 199 -21.75 -2.31 -3.73
N TYR A 200 -20.47 -2.10 -3.40
CA TYR A 200 -19.33 -1.94 -4.31
C TYR A 200 -18.14 -2.79 -3.87
N ALA A 201 -17.33 -3.27 -4.81
CA ALA A 201 -16.08 -3.96 -4.52
C ALA A 201 -14.93 -3.43 -5.39
N ILE A 202 -13.71 -3.37 -4.82
CA ILE A 202 -12.48 -3.08 -5.57
C ILE A 202 -11.39 -4.11 -5.25
N CYS A 203 -10.88 -4.74 -6.30
CA CYS A 203 -9.82 -5.75 -6.22
C CYS A 203 -8.46 -5.05 -6.31
N CYS A 204 -7.63 -5.20 -5.27
CA CYS A 204 -6.32 -4.54 -5.10
C CYS A 204 -5.21 -5.50 -4.64
N SER A 205 -5.48 -6.82 -4.59
CA SER A 205 -4.64 -7.84 -3.92
C SER A 205 -3.32 -8.16 -4.63
N GLY A 206 -3.11 -7.64 -5.84
CA GLY A 206 -1.85 -7.72 -6.57
C GLY A 206 -1.40 -9.15 -6.92
N LEU A 207 -0.09 -9.39 -6.86
CA LEU A 207 0.54 -10.64 -7.27
C LEU A 207 1.33 -11.26 -6.12
N ARG A 208 1.21 -12.59 -5.97
CA ARG A 208 2.16 -13.39 -5.19
C ARG A 208 3.53 -13.30 -5.82
N ARG A 209 4.56 -13.25 -4.98
CA ARG A 209 5.95 -13.19 -5.38
C ARG A 209 6.77 -14.01 -4.38
N GLU A 210 7.80 -14.69 -4.87
CA GLU A 210 8.71 -15.47 -4.04
C GLU A 210 9.73 -14.56 -3.35
N HIS A 211 10.28 -15.01 -2.23
CA HIS A 211 11.43 -14.38 -1.59
C HIS A 211 12.65 -14.42 -2.56
N PRO A 212 13.39 -13.31 -2.75
CA PRO A 212 13.47 -12.12 -1.89
C PRO A 212 12.58 -10.94 -2.33
N SER A 213 11.71 -11.09 -3.33
CA SER A 213 10.92 -9.95 -3.86
C SER A 213 9.96 -9.37 -2.81
N VAL A 214 9.41 -10.25 -1.97
CA VAL A 214 8.57 -9.93 -0.80
C VAL A 214 8.86 -10.95 0.31
N PRO A 215 8.67 -10.58 1.58
CA PRO A 215 8.64 -11.55 2.68
C PRO A 215 7.49 -12.53 2.51
N GLN A 216 7.67 -13.73 3.08
CA GLN A 216 6.69 -14.82 2.97
C GLN A 216 5.74 -14.82 4.18
N SER A 217 6.22 -14.37 5.34
CA SER A 217 5.37 -14.04 6.48
C SER A 217 4.30 -13.00 6.13
N ILE A 218 3.10 -13.23 6.69
CA ILE A 218 1.97 -12.29 6.74
C ILE A 218 1.90 -11.53 8.09
N PHE A 219 2.81 -11.81 9.02
CA PHE A 219 2.90 -11.15 10.32
C PHE A 219 4.21 -10.36 10.44
N ARG A 220 4.15 -9.12 10.97
CA ARG A 220 5.32 -8.24 11.10
C ARG A 220 6.45 -8.87 11.90
N GLU A 221 6.15 -9.50 13.04
CA GLU A 221 7.18 -10.05 13.93
C GLU A 221 7.96 -11.18 13.24
N LYS A 222 7.27 -12.08 12.54
CA LYS A 222 7.90 -13.15 11.75
C LYS A 222 8.66 -12.63 10.53
N TYR A 223 8.19 -11.54 9.93
CA TYR A 223 8.94 -10.82 8.89
C TYR A 223 10.27 -10.24 9.42
N LEU A 224 10.31 -9.72 10.64
CA LEU A 224 11.56 -9.23 11.24
C LEU A 224 12.53 -10.37 11.58
N GLU A 225 12.01 -11.53 12.01
CA GLU A 225 12.80 -12.76 12.14
C GLU A 225 13.40 -13.19 10.79
N GLU A 226 12.61 -13.19 9.70
CA GLU A 226 13.09 -13.46 8.33
C GLU A 226 14.25 -12.53 7.93
N CYS A 227 14.10 -11.21 8.12
CA CYS A 227 15.13 -10.23 7.77
C CYS A 227 16.40 -10.43 8.61
N LYS A 228 16.26 -10.57 9.93
CA LYS A 228 17.40 -10.76 10.83
C LYS A 228 18.17 -12.04 10.52
N SER A 229 17.46 -13.13 10.20
CA SER A 229 18.08 -14.38 9.77
C SER A 229 18.83 -14.20 8.46
N HIS A 230 18.20 -13.58 7.44
CA HIS A 230 18.84 -13.30 6.15
C HIS A 230 20.11 -12.46 6.31
N ILE A 231 20.04 -11.39 7.09
CA ILE A 231 21.16 -10.48 7.33
C ILE A 231 22.28 -11.18 8.12
N SER A 232 21.95 -12.03 9.08
CA SER A 232 22.93 -12.85 9.81
C SER A 232 23.64 -13.85 8.89
N ASP A 233 22.91 -14.53 8.00
CA ASP A 233 23.50 -15.40 6.98
C ASP A 233 24.49 -14.61 6.12
N ILE A 234 24.08 -13.47 5.57
CA ILE A 234 24.92 -12.62 4.70
C ILE A 234 26.19 -12.13 5.41
N ARG A 235 26.09 -11.75 6.69
CA ARG A 235 27.27 -11.38 7.49
C ARG A 235 28.25 -12.55 7.66
N SER A 236 27.74 -13.77 7.82
CA SER A 236 28.55 -14.98 8.00
C SER A 236 29.29 -15.44 6.74
N VAL A 237 28.84 -15.03 5.54
CA VAL A 237 29.47 -15.39 4.27
C VAL A 237 30.88 -14.82 4.16
N SER A 238 31.88 -15.69 3.98
CA SER A 238 33.28 -15.34 3.70
C SER A 238 33.63 -15.35 2.21
N GLU A 239 32.81 -16.00 1.37
CA GLU A 239 33.00 -16.12 -0.07
C GLU A 239 32.13 -15.14 -0.88
N SER A 240 31.97 -15.38 -2.19
CA SER A 240 31.02 -14.61 -3.00
C SER A 240 29.57 -14.96 -2.68
N ILE A 241 28.73 -13.92 -2.58
CA ILE A 241 27.27 -14.00 -2.56
C ILE A 241 26.79 -13.96 -4.01
N VAL A 242 26.15 -15.03 -4.47
CA VAL A 242 25.63 -15.12 -5.86
C VAL A 242 24.16 -14.73 -5.89
N ILE A 243 23.85 -13.72 -6.68
CA ILE A 243 22.47 -13.30 -6.99
C ILE A 243 22.10 -13.87 -8.36
N VAL A 244 21.01 -14.63 -8.45
CA VAL A 244 20.58 -15.27 -9.69
C VAL A 244 19.37 -14.54 -10.27
N GLY A 245 19.54 -13.96 -11.47
CA GLY A 245 18.49 -13.25 -12.21
C GLY A 245 18.68 -11.74 -12.18
N GLY A 246 19.06 -11.16 -13.33
CA GLY A 246 19.27 -9.73 -13.51
C GLY A 246 17.99 -8.93 -13.78
N GLY A 247 16.86 -9.28 -13.14
CA GLY A 247 15.66 -8.42 -13.12
C GLY A 247 15.83 -7.25 -12.14
N ALA A 248 14.83 -6.36 -12.03
CA ALA A 248 14.91 -5.17 -11.16
C ALA A 248 15.33 -5.53 -9.72
N VAL A 249 14.62 -6.48 -9.10
CA VAL A 249 14.92 -7.00 -7.76
C VAL A 249 16.35 -7.52 -7.63
N GLY A 250 16.89 -8.20 -8.66
CA GLY A 250 18.25 -8.75 -8.62
C GLY A 250 19.34 -7.70 -8.78
N VAL A 251 19.10 -6.66 -9.58
CA VAL A 251 19.99 -5.49 -9.70
C VAL A 251 19.99 -4.69 -8.41
N GLU A 252 18.81 -4.35 -7.88
CA GLU A 252 18.65 -3.63 -6.61
C GLU A 252 19.27 -4.43 -5.45
N MET A 253 18.94 -5.71 -5.29
CA MET A 253 19.50 -6.58 -4.24
C MET A 253 21.03 -6.64 -4.29
N SER A 254 21.61 -6.79 -5.48
CA SER A 254 23.06 -6.85 -5.63
C SER A 254 23.72 -5.54 -5.18
N ALA A 255 23.10 -4.39 -5.51
CA ALA A 255 23.62 -3.08 -5.16
C ALA A 255 23.43 -2.73 -3.67
N GLU A 256 22.26 -3.01 -3.08
CA GLU A 256 21.99 -2.77 -1.65
C GLU A 256 22.86 -3.67 -0.75
N LEU A 257 23.04 -4.95 -1.10
CA LEU A 257 23.97 -5.83 -0.38
C LEU A 257 25.41 -5.30 -0.44
N LYS A 258 25.84 -4.77 -1.59
CA LYS A 258 27.18 -4.21 -1.73
C LYS A 258 27.34 -2.84 -1.03
N LEU A 259 26.26 -2.08 -0.89
CA LEU A 259 26.20 -0.84 -0.13
C LEU A 259 26.30 -1.11 1.39
N CYS A 260 25.55 -2.09 1.91
CA CYS A 260 25.54 -2.46 3.32
C CYS A 260 26.78 -3.26 3.75
N PHE A 261 27.33 -4.09 2.85
CA PHE A 261 28.46 -4.98 3.11
C PHE A 261 29.59 -4.76 2.08
N PRO A 262 30.30 -3.62 2.14
CA PRO A 262 31.28 -3.23 1.11
C PRO A 262 32.47 -4.18 1.00
N ASP A 263 32.78 -4.96 2.03
CA ASP A 263 33.82 -5.99 2.08
C ASP A 263 33.45 -7.27 1.29
N LYS A 264 32.16 -7.58 1.13
CA LYS A 264 31.71 -8.84 0.52
C LYS A 264 31.88 -8.83 -0.99
N SER A 265 32.22 -9.99 -1.58
CA SER A 265 32.08 -10.20 -3.03
C SER A 265 30.60 -10.50 -3.33
N VAL A 266 30.02 -9.74 -4.27
CA VAL A 266 28.64 -9.92 -4.73
C VAL A 266 28.67 -10.13 -6.23
N LYS A 267 27.99 -11.18 -6.71
CA LYS A 267 28.04 -11.65 -8.09
C LYS A 267 26.65 -11.86 -8.67
N LEU A 268 26.22 -10.99 -9.59
CA LEU A 268 24.96 -11.14 -10.30
C LEU A 268 25.15 -12.03 -11.54
N ILE A 269 24.43 -13.16 -11.60
CA ILE A 269 24.43 -14.07 -12.75
C ILE A 269 23.10 -13.96 -13.48
N HIS A 270 23.13 -13.65 -14.78
CA HIS A 270 21.93 -13.47 -15.57
C HIS A 270 22.02 -14.12 -16.95
N SER A 271 20.90 -14.71 -17.37
CA SER A 271 20.83 -15.60 -18.53
C SER A 271 20.75 -14.92 -19.90
N HIS A 272 20.78 -13.58 -19.94
CA HIS A 272 20.78 -12.76 -21.15
C HIS A 272 21.96 -11.77 -21.12
N SER A 273 22.28 -11.17 -22.26
CA SER A 273 23.40 -10.22 -22.41
C SER A 273 23.20 -8.88 -21.70
N HIS A 274 21.95 -8.51 -21.37
CA HIS A 274 21.62 -7.28 -20.64
C HIS A 274 20.82 -7.61 -19.37
N VAL A 275 21.03 -6.84 -18.31
CA VAL A 275 20.10 -6.78 -17.18
C VAL A 275 18.75 -6.21 -17.64
N LEU A 276 17.69 -6.46 -16.86
CA LEU A 276 16.31 -6.04 -17.14
C LEU A 276 15.78 -6.53 -18.49
N SER A 277 16.29 -7.66 -19.00
CA SER A 277 15.95 -8.22 -20.31
C SER A 277 14.49 -8.68 -20.45
N GLY A 278 13.73 -8.78 -19.35
CA GLY A 278 12.30 -9.07 -19.35
C GLY A 278 11.41 -7.82 -19.35
N GLU A 279 11.98 -6.63 -19.19
CA GLU A 279 11.25 -5.37 -19.15
C GLU A 279 11.29 -4.65 -20.53
N PRO A 280 10.20 -4.01 -20.96
CA PRO A 280 10.13 -3.25 -22.21
C PRO A 280 10.86 -1.89 -22.09
N LEU A 281 12.17 -1.95 -21.86
CA LEU A 281 13.06 -0.80 -21.66
C LEU A 281 14.09 -0.71 -22.80
N PRO A 282 14.53 0.50 -23.20
CA PRO A 282 15.56 0.65 -24.23
C PRO A 282 16.91 0.15 -23.71
N ASP A 283 17.75 -0.38 -24.61
CA ASP A 283 19.05 -0.96 -24.21
C ASP A 283 19.97 0.07 -23.54
N LYS A 284 19.92 1.34 -23.97
CA LYS A 284 20.58 2.47 -23.27
C LYS A 284 20.26 2.53 -21.77
N PHE A 285 19.03 2.20 -21.35
CA PHE A 285 18.68 2.15 -19.92
C PHE A 285 19.32 0.94 -19.23
N LYS A 286 19.34 -0.22 -19.89
CA LYS A 286 19.94 -1.46 -19.38
C LYS A 286 21.46 -1.32 -19.23
N ASP A 287 22.11 -0.66 -20.18
CA ASP A 287 23.55 -0.34 -20.15
C ASP A 287 23.88 0.62 -19.00
N VAL A 288 23.06 1.66 -18.79
CA VAL A 288 23.21 2.59 -17.66
C VAL A 288 23.01 1.86 -16.33
N ALA A 289 22.00 1.00 -16.21
CA ALA A 289 21.77 0.20 -15.00
C ALA A 289 22.93 -0.77 -14.72
N LEU A 290 23.50 -1.40 -15.76
CA LEU A 290 24.67 -2.27 -15.65
C LEU A 290 25.92 -1.49 -15.21
N GLY A 291 26.16 -0.31 -15.80
CA GLY A 291 27.26 0.57 -15.43
C GLY A 291 27.20 1.01 -13.97
N LEU A 292 26.02 1.46 -13.50
CA LEU A 292 25.82 1.81 -12.09
C LEU A 292 26.08 0.62 -11.14
N LEU A 293 25.74 -0.59 -11.57
CA LEU A 293 25.95 -1.81 -10.78
C LEU A 293 27.45 -2.15 -10.67
N HIS A 294 28.21 -2.00 -11.77
CA HIS A 294 29.67 -2.12 -11.76
C HIS A 294 30.34 -1.03 -10.93
N GLU A 295 29.82 0.21 -10.94
CA GLU A 295 30.31 1.30 -10.08
C GLU A 295 30.15 0.99 -8.57
N GLN A 296 29.18 0.18 -8.16
CA GLN A 296 29.09 -0.28 -6.76
C GLN A 296 30.13 -1.38 -6.44
N GLY A 297 30.82 -1.94 -7.44
CA GLY A 297 31.75 -3.06 -7.27
C GLY A 297 31.07 -4.43 -7.23
N VAL A 298 29.91 -4.58 -7.88
CA VAL A 298 29.26 -5.88 -8.10
C VAL A 298 29.83 -6.54 -9.36
N GLU A 299 30.25 -7.80 -9.23
CA GLU A 299 30.66 -8.62 -10.37
C GLU A 299 29.44 -9.12 -11.15
N THR A 300 29.52 -9.23 -12.47
CA THR A 300 28.40 -9.73 -13.30
C THR A 300 28.82 -10.84 -14.24
N VAL A 301 28.02 -11.90 -14.33
CA VAL A 301 28.16 -12.96 -15.34
C VAL A 301 26.89 -12.97 -16.20
N LEU A 302 26.96 -12.31 -17.35
CA LEU A 302 25.84 -12.16 -18.29
C LEU A 302 25.90 -13.23 -19.40
N GLY A 303 24.74 -13.56 -19.98
CA GLY A 303 24.59 -14.63 -20.97
C GLY A 303 24.67 -16.06 -20.41
N GLU A 304 24.82 -16.22 -19.08
CA GLU A 304 24.94 -17.52 -18.42
C GLU A 304 23.73 -17.81 -17.53
N ARG A 305 23.21 -19.04 -17.60
CA ARG A 305 22.06 -19.47 -16.81
C ARG A 305 22.52 -20.42 -15.73
N VAL A 306 22.25 -20.10 -14.47
CA VAL A 306 22.37 -21.07 -13.37
C VAL A 306 21.34 -22.19 -13.60
N VAL A 307 21.79 -23.45 -13.52
CA VAL A 307 20.94 -24.65 -13.66
C VAL A 307 20.71 -25.35 -12.33
N SER A 308 21.67 -25.30 -11.41
CA SER A 308 21.50 -25.75 -10.02
C SER A 308 22.44 -24.97 -9.08
N SER A 309 22.08 -24.97 -7.79
CA SER A 309 22.93 -24.56 -6.68
C SER A 309 22.80 -25.61 -5.58
N GLU A 310 23.83 -26.42 -5.40
CA GLU A 310 23.83 -27.56 -4.48
C GLU A 310 24.81 -27.27 -3.33
N PRO A 311 24.45 -27.50 -2.05
CA PRO A 311 25.39 -27.40 -0.94
C PRO A 311 26.58 -28.34 -1.15
N ASP A 312 27.80 -27.87 -0.86
CA ASP A 312 29.02 -28.66 -1.09
C ASP A 312 29.10 -29.89 -0.16
N SER A 313 28.53 -29.80 1.04
CA SER A 313 28.26 -30.94 1.92
C SER A 313 27.14 -30.62 2.93
N PRO A 314 26.59 -31.60 3.66
CA PRO A 314 25.58 -31.35 4.71
C PRO A 314 26.06 -30.48 5.89
N THR A 315 27.36 -30.23 6.01
CA THR A 315 27.99 -29.49 7.12
C THR A 315 28.76 -28.25 6.65
N ASP A 316 28.81 -28.00 5.34
CA ASP A 316 29.47 -26.85 4.74
C ASP A 316 28.43 -25.77 4.42
N THR A 317 28.80 -24.50 4.55
CA THR A 317 27.94 -23.37 4.18
C THR A 317 28.10 -22.96 2.72
N GLY A 318 29.10 -23.51 2.01
CA GLY A 318 29.33 -23.30 0.59
C GLY A 318 28.36 -24.04 -0.34
N PHE A 319 28.17 -23.48 -1.53
CA PHE A 319 27.35 -24.00 -2.62
C PHE A 319 28.16 -24.10 -3.91
N THR A 320 28.07 -25.24 -4.58
CA THR A 320 28.47 -25.40 -5.98
C THR A 320 27.34 -24.92 -6.88
N VAL A 321 27.56 -23.81 -7.57
CA VAL A 321 26.66 -23.23 -8.56
C VAL A 321 27.06 -23.71 -9.95
N ARG A 322 26.17 -24.40 -10.66
CA ARG A 322 26.39 -24.90 -12.01
C ARG A 322 25.74 -23.99 -13.06
N LEU A 323 26.48 -23.66 -14.11
CA LEU A 323 26.02 -22.86 -15.25
C LEU A 323 25.67 -23.75 -16.45
N LYS A 324 24.79 -23.25 -17.34
CA LYS A 324 24.36 -23.93 -18.56
C LYS A 324 25.52 -24.22 -19.52
N SER A 325 26.60 -23.43 -19.50
CA SER A 325 27.83 -23.71 -20.25
C SER A 325 28.65 -24.89 -19.72
N GLY A 326 28.24 -25.50 -18.60
CA GLY A 326 28.98 -26.58 -17.92
C GLY A 326 30.00 -26.08 -16.89
N LYS A 327 30.32 -24.79 -16.88
CA LYS A 327 31.16 -24.15 -15.85
C LYS A 327 30.51 -24.29 -14.47
N THR A 328 31.34 -24.35 -13.44
CA THR A 328 30.94 -24.29 -12.04
C THR A 328 31.67 -23.16 -11.33
N LEU A 329 31.07 -22.66 -10.24
CA LEU A 329 31.65 -21.68 -9.33
C LEU A 329 31.16 -21.95 -7.90
N ARG A 330 32.00 -21.66 -6.90
CA ARG A 330 31.66 -21.78 -5.49
C ARG A 330 31.09 -20.46 -4.97
N ALA A 331 30.09 -20.53 -4.09
CA ALA A 331 29.46 -19.37 -3.47
C ALA A 331 29.09 -19.69 -2.02
N GLY A 332 29.29 -18.74 -1.09
CA GLY A 332 28.90 -18.93 0.31
C GLY A 332 27.41 -18.68 0.57
N LYS A 333 26.70 -18.08 -0.40
CA LYS A 333 25.25 -17.93 -0.40
C LYS A 333 24.75 -17.76 -1.84
N VAL A 334 23.58 -18.33 -2.12
CA VAL A 334 22.87 -18.15 -3.39
C VAL A 334 21.49 -17.55 -3.10
N ILE A 335 21.18 -16.42 -3.73
CA ILE A 335 19.88 -15.74 -3.66
C ILE A 335 19.23 -15.79 -5.04
N TRP A 336 18.07 -16.45 -5.12
CA TRP A 336 17.32 -16.58 -6.36
C TRP A 336 16.39 -15.39 -6.56
N ALA A 337 16.89 -14.32 -7.19
CA ALA A 337 16.14 -13.11 -7.55
C ALA A 337 15.38 -13.26 -8.88
N ILE A 338 14.87 -14.45 -9.18
CA ILE A 338 14.06 -14.73 -10.37
C ILE A 338 12.58 -14.53 -10.00
N SER A 339 11.91 -13.56 -10.61
CA SER A 339 10.48 -13.36 -10.36
C SER A 339 9.62 -14.28 -11.22
N ARG A 340 8.70 -15.02 -10.59
CA ARG A 340 7.58 -15.73 -11.22
C ARG A 340 6.28 -15.30 -10.54
N PRO A 341 5.80 -14.07 -10.80
CA PRO A 341 4.64 -13.56 -10.09
C PRO A 341 3.39 -14.34 -10.48
N VAL A 342 2.53 -14.64 -9.50
CA VAL A 342 1.26 -15.37 -9.71
C VAL A 342 0.10 -14.45 -9.31
N THR A 343 -0.96 -14.42 -10.10
CA THR A 343 -2.14 -13.60 -9.83
C THR A 343 -2.87 -14.08 -8.57
N THR A 344 -3.38 -13.14 -7.77
CA THR A 344 -4.16 -13.46 -6.55
C THR A 344 -5.67 -13.49 -6.80
N SER A 345 -6.09 -13.34 -8.05
CA SER A 345 -7.45 -13.11 -8.54
C SER A 345 -8.36 -14.33 -8.50
N THR A 346 -7.92 -15.48 -7.99
CA THR A 346 -8.65 -16.75 -8.01
C THR A 346 -9.99 -16.72 -7.26
N TYR A 347 -10.22 -15.70 -6.43
CA TYR A 347 -11.51 -15.42 -5.80
C TYR A 347 -12.54 -14.78 -6.73
N ALA A 348 -12.12 -14.12 -7.81
CA ALA A 348 -13.00 -13.42 -8.75
C ALA A 348 -13.70 -14.42 -9.71
N PRO A 349 -14.85 -14.06 -10.30
CA PRO A 349 -15.50 -14.91 -11.29
C PRO A 349 -14.58 -15.15 -12.50
N ALA A 350 -14.55 -16.38 -13.01
CA ALA A 350 -13.75 -16.72 -14.19
C ALA A 350 -14.09 -15.87 -15.44
N SER A 351 -15.33 -15.38 -15.56
CA SER A 351 -15.75 -14.45 -16.62
C SER A 351 -15.19 -13.03 -16.50
N ALA A 352 -14.55 -12.70 -15.38
CA ALA A 352 -13.82 -11.45 -15.15
C ALA A 352 -12.31 -11.56 -15.44
N LEU A 353 -11.80 -12.78 -15.71
CA LEU A 353 -10.36 -13.03 -15.85
C LEU A 353 -9.96 -13.10 -17.33
N ASP A 354 -8.76 -12.61 -17.64
CA ASP A 354 -8.09 -12.87 -18.91
C ASP A 354 -7.37 -14.24 -18.90
N HIS A 355 -6.78 -14.60 -20.04
CA HIS A 355 -6.08 -15.88 -20.23
C HIS A 355 -4.81 -16.07 -19.37
N GLU A 356 -4.26 -14.99 -18.81
CA GLU A 356 -3.13 -15.04 -17.87
C GLU A 356 -3.61 -15.00 -16.40
N GLY A 357 -4.92 -14.90 -16.20
CA GLY A 357 -5.57 -14.84 -14.90
C GLY A 357 -5.53 -13.45 -14.26
N PHE A 358 -5.22 -12.36 -14.97
CA PHE A 358 -5.46 -11.02 -14.45
C PHE A 358 -6.95 -10.69 -14.52
N ILE A 359 -7.43 -9.79 -13.67
CA ILE A 359 -8.77 -9.22 -13.83
C ILE A 359 -8.76 -8.31 -15.07
N ALA A 360 -9.60 -8.64 -16.06
CA ALA A 360 -9.86 -7.79 -17.19
C ALA A 360 -10.74 -6.61 -16.77
N VAL A 361 -10.48 -5.41 -17.32
CA VAL A 361 -11.22 -4.19 -16.96
C VAL A 361 -11.62 -3.38 -18.18
N THR A 362 -12.70 -2.61 -18.05
CA THR A 362 -13.06 -1.51 -18.96
C THR A 362 -12.09 -0.32 -18.79
N PRO A 363 -12.10 0.68 -19.69
CA PRO A 363 -11.34 1.92 -19.47
C PRO A 363 -11.71 2.61 -18.15
N GLN A 364 -12.94 2.46 -17.66
CA GLN A 364 -13.40 3.02 -16.38
C GLN A 364 -12.97 2.20 -15.15
N LEU A 365 -12.11 1.19 -15.35
CA LEU A 365 -11.59 0.24 -14.34
C LEU A 365 -12.64 -0.67 -13.71
N GLN A 366 -13.81 -0.79 -14.34
CA GLN A 366 -14.87 -1.71 -13.96
C GLN A 366 -14.63 -3.11 -14.55
N PHE A 367 -15.26 -4.13 -13.98
CA PHE A 367 -15.25 -5.49 -14.52
C PHE A 367 -15.90 -5.54 -15.93
N PRO A 368 -15.67 -6.60 -16.72
CA PRO A 368 -16.27 -6.70 -18.05
C PRO A 368 -17.80 -6.84 -17.97
N PRO A 369 -18.58 -6.30 -18.93
CA PRO A 369 -20.05 -6.38 -18.92
C PRO A 369 -20.64 -7.81 -18.93
N THR A 370 -19.82 -8.83 -19.17
CA THR A 370 -20.17 -10.26 -19.04
C THR A 370 -20.32 -10.72 -17.58
N VAL A 371 -19.89 -9.91 -16.61
CA VAL A 371 -20.02 -10.20 -15.18
C VAL A 371 -21.31 -9.57 -14.64
N PRO A 372 -22.14 -10.30 -13.86
CA PRO A 372 -23.29 -9.70 -13.17
C PRO A 372 -22.89 -8.49 -12.32
N ASN A 373 -23.64 -7.40 -12.39
CA ASN A 373 -23.37 -6.16 -11.64
C ASN A 373 -21.97 -5.55 -11.90
N ALA A 374 -21.37 -5.77 -13.08
CA ALA A 374 -20.01 -5.35 -13.43
C ALA A 374 -19.67 -3.89 -13.08
N GLU A 375 -20.63 -2.97 -13.24
CA GLU A 375 -20.44 -1.54 -12.97
C GLU A 375 -20.11 -1.21 -11.50
N TYR A 376 -20.43 -2.11 -10.56
CA TYR A 376 -20.12 -1.98 -9.12
C TYR A 376 -18.83 -2.70 -8.69
N HIS A 377 -18.13 -3.34 -9.62
CA HIS A 377 -16.93 -4.13 -9.37
C HIS A 377 -15.74 -3.52 -10.10
N PHE A 378 -14.70 -3.16 -9.36
CA PHE A 378 -13.52 -2.49 -9.88
C PHE A 378 -12.26 -3.32 -9.64
N ALA A 379 -11.18 -3.04 -10.37
CA ALA A 379 -9.85 -3.53 -10.05
C ALA A 379 -8.78 -2.44 -10.22
N ALA A 380 -7.70 -2.52 -9.45
CA ALA A 380 -6.61 -1.55 -9.50
C ALA A 380 -5.24 -2.16 -9.17
N GLY A 381 -4.21 -1.66 -9.84
CA GLY A 381 -2.81 -2.10 -9.64
C GLY A 381 -2.50 -3.44 -10.28
N ASP A 382 -1.65 -4.23 -9.63
CA ASP A 382 -1.02 -5.38 -10.29
C ASP A 382 -1.95 -6.56 -10.54
N ILE A 383 -3.15 -6.56 -9.96
CA ILE A 383 -4.17 -7.61 -10.10
C ILE A 383 -4.88 -7.62 -11.45
N MET A 384 -4.85 -6.49 -12.17
CA MET A 384 -5.53 -6.30 -13.45
C MET A 384 -4.53 -6.24 -14.61
N SER A 385 -5.04 -6.47 -15.81
CA SER A 385 -4.29 -6.40 -17.07
C SER A 385 -4.13 -4.94 -17.51
N TRP A 386 -2.90 -4.50 -17.80
CA TRP A 386 -2.58 -3.14 -18.28
C TRP A 386 -1.14 -3.08 -18.81
N THR A 387 -0.89 -2.09 -19.68
CA THR A 387 0.35 -1.88 -20.45
C THR A 387 1.53 -1.34 -19.63
N GLY A 388 2.77 -1.56 -20.09
CA GLY A 388 3.96 -1.05 -19.42
C GLY A 388 4.36 -1.87 -18.18
N ILE A 389 5.03 -1.22 -17.22
CA ILE A 389 5.72 -1.90 -16.10
C ILE A 389 4.90 -1.79 -14.81
N LYS A 390 4.55 -2.95 -14.22
CA LYS A 390 3.79 -3.14 -12.97
C LYS A 390 4.51 -2.50 -11.77
N ARG A 391 3.96 -1.43 -11.19
CA ARG A 391 4.61 -0.57 -10.17
C ARG A 391 3.63 0.05 -9.19
N CYS A 392 4.08 0.30 -7.96
CA CYS A 392 3.34 0.97 -6.88
C CYS A 392 2.66 2.29 -7.29
N GLY A 393 3.34 3.13 -8.09
CA GLY A 393 2.81 4.42 -8.51
C GLY A 393 1.60 4.31 -9.43
N ALA A 394 1.68 3.40 -10.41
CA ALA A 394 0.54 3.07 -11.28
C ALA A 394 -0.59 2.42 -10.47
N ALA A 395 -0.25 1.55 -9.50
CA ALA A 395 -1.24 0.93 -8.62
C ALA A 395 -2.04 1.94 -7.78
N MET A 396 -1.39 2.96 -7.20
CA MET A 396 -2.08 4.04 -6.50
C MET A 396 -2.90 4.93 -7.44
N PHE A 397 -2.37 5.21 -8.64
CA PHE A 397 -3.02 6.03 -9.68
C PHE A 397 -4.31 5.38 -10.22
N PHE A 398 -4.28 4.10 -10.58
CA PHE A 398 -5.48 3.38 -11.01
C PHE A 398 -6.51 3.27 -9.88
N ALA A 399 -6.09 3.04 -8.63
CA ALA A 399 -7.00 3.05 -7.50
C ALA A 399 -7.69 4.41 -7.32
N GLN A 400 -6.99 5.52 -7.55
CA GLN A 400 -7.58 6.86 -7.53
C GLN A 400 -8.66 7.03 -8.61
N ILE A 401 -8.41 6.57 -9.85
CA ILE A 401 -9.38 6.65 -10.95
C ILE A 401 -10.60 5.76 -10.66
N ALA A 402 -10.38 4.53 -10.21
CA ALA A 402 -11.45 3.59 -9.86
C ALA A 402 -12.34 4.14 -8.74
N ILE A 403 -11.76 4.76 -7.71
CA ILE A 403 -12.53 5.39 -6.63
C ILE A 403 -13.22 6.68 -7.07
N ALA A 404 -12.60 7.49 -7.93
CA ALA A 404 -13.28 8.64 -8.52
C ALA A 404 -14.54 8.20 -9.28
N ASN A 405 -14.44 7.11 -10.05
CA ASN A 405 -15.58 6.52 -10.77
C ASN A 405 -16.62 5.92 -9.81
N MET A 406 -16.19 5.18 -8.78
CA MET A 406 -17.07 4.61 -7.75
C MET A 406 -17.86 5.70 -7.01
N HIS A 407 -17.21 6.80 -6.64
CA HIS A 407 -17.84 7.95 -5.99
C HIS A 407 -18.92 8.58 -6.88
N GLN A 408 -18.70 8.66 -8.19
CA GLN A 408 -19.69 9.19 -9.14
C GLN A 408 -20.94 8.32 -9.24
N LEU A 409 -20.81 7.00 -9.08
CA LEU A 409 -21.96 6.10 -8.97
C LEU A 409 -22.75 6.33 -7.68
N MET A 410 -22.07 6.57 -6.55
CA MET A 410 -22.71 6.93 -5.28
C MET A 410 -23.45 8.27 -5.38
N VAL A 411 -22.82 9.31 -5.94
CA VAL A 411 -23.46 10.62 -6.19
C VAL A 411 -24.68 10.47 -7.11
N ARG A 412 -24.60 9.60 -8.13
CA ARG A 412 -25.73 9.32 -9.04
C ARG A 412 -26.89 8.63 -8.33
N ALA A 413 -26.60 7.68 -7.43
CA ALA A 413 -27.61 7.00 -6.63
C ALA A 413 -28.36 7.95 -5.68
N GLU A 414 -27.70 9.03 -5.24
CA GLU A 414 -28.27 10.13 -4.46
C GLU A 414 -28.99 11.19 -5.31
N GLY A 415 -29.20 10.94 -6.61
CA GLY A 415 -29.91 11.84 -7.53
C GLY A 415 -29.05 12.94 -8.14
N GLY A 416 -27.72 12.88 -8.00
CA GLY A 416 -26.79 13.78 -8.67
C GLY A 416 -26.87 13.68 -10.20
N THR A 417 -26.96 14.82 -10.88
CA THR A 417 -27.22 14.91 -12.32
C THR A 417 -25.98 15.15 -13.19
N ASP A 418 -24.91 15.73 -12.62
CA ASP A 418 -23.63 15.99 -13.31
C ASP A 418 -22.60 14.89 -13.02
N THR A 419 -22.97 13.64 -13.26
CA THR A 419 -22.12 12.48 -12.96
C THR A 419 -21.43 11.94 -14.21
N LYS A 420 -20.11 11.82 -14.18
CA LYS A 420 -19.31 11.32 -15.30
C LYS A 420 -18.23 10.35 -14.82
N LEU A 421 -17.91 9.33 -15.60
CA LEU A 421 -16.75 8.46 -15.34
C LEU A 421 -15.53 8.94 -16.13
N ALA A 422 -14.34 8.76 -15.55
CA ALA A 422 -13.06 9.01 -16.21
C ALA A 422 -12.41 7.71 -16.69
N ASP A 423 -11.71 7.81 -17.81
CA ASP A 423 -11.03 6.67 -18.43
C ASP A 423 -9.59 6.61 -17.93
N ALA A 424 -9.15 5.41 -17.56
CA ALA A 424 -7.77 5.11 -17.26
C ALA A 424 -6.95 5.03 -18.56
N PRO A 425 -5.82 5.76 -18.66
CA PRO A 425 -4.99 5.76 -19.84
C PRO A 425 -4.16 4.47 -19.93
N SER A 426 -3.74 4.12 -21.15
CA SER A 426 -2.58 3.24 -21.33
C SER A 426 -1.36 3.83 -20.64
N VAL A 427 -0.54 2.99 -20.01
CA VAL A 427 0.69 3.40 -19.33
C VAL A 427 1.89 2.92 -20.14
N GLU A 428 2.69 3.87 -20.60
CA GLU A 428 3.95 3.56 -21.28
C GLU A 428 4.98 2.93 -20.30
N PRO A 429 5.92 2.11 -20.81
CA PRO A 429 7.06 1.65 -20.02
C PRO A 429 7.83 2.81 -19.39
N MET A 430 7.94 2.79 -18.07
CA MET A 430 8.73 3.76 -17.30
C MET A 430 9.13 3.13 -15.96
N ILE A 431 10.33 3.44 -15.48
CA ILE A 431 10.86 2.87 -14.23
C ILE A 431 11.78 3.89 -13.54
N ALA A 432 11.85 3.79 -12.22
CA ALA A 432 12.99 4.26 -11.44
C ALA A 432 13.56 3.03 -10.76
N LEU A 433 14.87 2.82 -10.85
CA LEU A 433 15.57 1.65 -10.34
C LEU A 433 16.66 2.14 -9.37
N ALA A 434 16.63 1.68 -8.12
CA ALA A 434 17.69 1.98 -7.17
C ALA A 434 18.93 1.10 -7.48
N VAL A 435 20.12 1.67 -7.35
CA VAL A 435 21.40 0.96 -7.53
C VAL A 435 22.38 1.48 -6.49
N GLY A 436 22.13 1.14 -5.22
CA GLY A 436 22.90 1.63 -4.09
C GLY A 436 22.75 3.15 -3.96
N LYS A 437 23.88 3.89 -4.00
CA LYS A 437 23.87 5.35 -3.82
C LYS A 437 23.32 6.15 -5.02
N LYS A 438 23.00 5.49 -6.13
CA LYS A 438 22.49 6.12 -7.36
C LYS A 438 21.19 5.46 -7.78
N ALA A 439 20.45 6.10 -8.69
CA ALA A 439 19.35 5.46 -9.40
C ALA A 439 19.45 5.71 -10.89
N ALA A 440 18.84 4.84 -11.68
CA ALA A 440 18.53 5.08 -13.08
C ALA A 440 17.02 5.33 -13.25
N THR A 441 16.64 6.31 -14.06
CA THR A 441 15.25 6.63 -14.39
C THR A 441 15.00 6.55 -15.90
N TYR A 442 13.85 5.99 -16.27
CA TYR A 442 13.32 5.99 -17.63
C TYR A 442 11.88 6.51 -17.63
N TYR A 443 11.61 7.56 -18.40
CA TYR A 443 10.28 8.13 -18.58
C TYR A 443 10.25 9.04 -19.82
N ALA A 444 9.19 8.93 -20.64
CA ALA A 444 8.99 9.73 -21.85
C ALA A 444 10.27 9.79 -22.73
N ASP A 445 10.78 8.60 -23.08
CA ASP A 445 12.01 8.35 -23.85
C ASP A 445 13.31 8.94 -23.29
N ASN A 446 13.27 9.53 -22.09
CA ASN A 446 14.43 10.06 -21.40
C ASN A 446 15.06 9.01 -20.46
N VAL A 447 16.37 8.79 -20.60
CA VAL A 447 17.20 8.02 -19.67
C VAL A 447 18.11 8.97 -18.90
N ALA A 448 18.00 8.97 -17.58
CA ALA A 448 18.87 9.71 -16.68
C ALA A 448 19.38 8.82 -15.53
N ALA A 449 20.50 9.19 -14.90
CA ALA A 449 21.06 8.46 -13.77
C ALA A 449 21.85 9.36 -12.82
N GLY A 450 21.99 8.93 -11.56
CA GLY A 450 22.83 9.58 -10.55
C GLY A 450 22.18 9.64 -9.16
N GLU A 451 22.88 10.29 -8.23
CA GLU A 451 22.41 10.48 -6.85
C GLU A 451 21.19 11.41 -6.79
N GLU A 452 21.13 12.42 -7.67
CA GLU A 452 19.96 13.29 -7.81
C GLU A 452 18.70 12.51 -8.23
N GLN A 453 18.84 11.49 -9.08
CA GLN A 453 17.73 10.64 -9.51
C GLN A 453 17.28 9.70 -8.39
N LEU A 454 18.20 9.23 -7.55
CA LEU A 454 17.89 8.49 -6.33
C LEU A 454 17.09 9.39 -5.38
N LYS A 455 17.67 10.54 -4.98
CA LYS A 455 17.03 11.48 -4.08
C LYS A 455 15.67 11.97 -4.58
N ALA A 456 15.55 12.25 -5.88
CA ALA A 456 14.29 12.68 -6.47
C ALA A 456 13.21 11.60 -6.41
N SER A 457 13.55 10.34 -6.71
CA SER A 457 12.57 9.24 -6.82
C SER A 457 12.28 8.56 -5.50
N PHE A 458 13.34 8.25 -4.77
CA PHE A 458 13.37 7.36 -3.62
C PHE A 458 13.62 8.10 -2.29
N GLY A 459 14.00 9.37 -2.32
CA GLY A 459 14.37 10.11 -1.11
C GLY A 459 15.55 9.46 -0.39
N GLU A 460 15.39 9.21 0.90
CA GLU A 460 16.40 8.57 1.77
C GLU A 460 15.98 7.17 2.25
N ASP A 461 14.80 6.67 1.80
CA ASP A 461 14.16 5.47 2.35
C ASP A 461 13.44 4.60 1.29
N LEU A 462 13.98 4.57 0.07
CA LEU A 462 13.43 3.85 -1.09
C LEU A 462 11.96 4.19 -1.38
N GLY A 463 11.58 5.44 -1.11
CA GLY A 463 10.26 6.00 -1.39
C GLY A 463 9.21 5.75 -0.31
N LEU A 464 9.57 5.17 0.83
CA LEU A 464 8.64 4.90 1.93
C LEU A 464 8.02 6.22 2.42
N THR A 465 8.82 7.25 2.72
CA THR A 465 8.33 8.58 3.13
C THR A 465 7.49 9.24 2.03
N VAL A 466 7.82 9.03 0.75
CA VAL A 466 7.06 9.62 -0.37
C VAL A 466 5.65 9.01 -0.43
N VAL A 467 5.53 7.68 -0.27
CA VAL A 467 4.24 6.98 -0.18
C VAL A 467 3.48 7.39 1.09
N TRP A 468 4.18 7.45 2.23
CA TRP A 468 3.58 7.81 3.52
C TRP A 468 2.97 9.22 3.51
N LYS A 469 3.66 10.19 2.91
CA LYS A 469 3.15 11.55 2.67
C LYS A 469 2.04 11.58 1.63
N TYR A 470 2.22 10.90 0.49
CA TYR A 470 1.22 10.89 -0.58
C TYR A 470 -0.13 10.32 -0.13
N LEU A 471 -0.14 9.36 0.80
CA LEU A 471 -1.36 8.78 1.37
C LEU A 471 -1.71 9.31 2.77
N LYS A 472 -0.98 10.31 3.30
CA LYS A 472 -1.12 10.89 4.67
C LYS A 472 -1.13 9.86 5.82
N LEU A 473 -0.46 8.72 5.67
CA LEU A 473 -0.63 7.55 6.56
C LEU A 473 -0.20 7.76 8.03
N ALA A 474 0.57 8.81 8.33
CA ALA A 474 1.00 9.18 9.70
C ALA A 474 -0.01 10.07 10.46
N GLU A 475 -1.01 10.62 9.77
CA GLU A 475 -2.00 11.56 10.28
C GLU A 475 -3.33 10.83 10.48
N PRO A 476 -4.11 11.12 11.53
CA PRO A 476 -5.52 10.72 11.58
C PRO A 476 -6.27 11.33 10.39
N PHE A 477 -7.35 10.69 9.94
CA PHE A 477 -8.23 11.31 8.95
C PHE A 477 -8.93 12.53 9.57
N GLU A 478 -8.69 13.72 9.00
CA GLU A 478 -9.40 14.96 9.34
C GLU A 478 -10.50 15.22 8.30
N LEU A 479 -11.69 15.60 8.78
CA LEU A 479 -12.77 16.06 7.90
C LEU A 479 -12.37 17.33 7.14
N PRO A 480 -12.78 17.50 5.87
CA PRO A 480 -12.57 18.75 5.14
C PRO A 480 -13.08 19.95 5.91
N LYS A 481 -12.23 20.97 6.07
CA LYS A 481 -12.61 22.24 6.72
C LYS A 481 -13.68 22.92 5.89
N ARG A 482 -14.88 23.06 6.46
CA ARG A 482 -16.01 23.78 5.85
C ARG A 482 -15.91 25.26 6.19
N ASP A 483 -16.32 26.14 5.28
CA ASP A 483 -16.54 27.54 5.63
C ASP A 483 -17.70 27.62 6.64
N GLU A 484 -17.46 28.25 7.79
CA GLU A 484 -18.42 28.31 8.90
C GLU A 484 -19.73 29.02 8.52
N GLU A 485 -19.69 29.90 7.52
CA GLU A 485 -20.87 30.56 6.96
C GLU A 485 -21.78 29.58 6.20
N GLU A 486 -21.22 28.59 5.50
CA GLU A 486 -22.02 27.61 4.74
C GLU A 486 -22.74 26.63 5.69
N VAL A 487 -22.09 26.25 6.80
CA VAL A 487 -22.68 25.45 7.88
C VAL A 487 -23.81 26.21 8.59
N LYS A 488 -23.65 27.53 8.81
CA LYS A 488 -24.71 28.40 9.34
C LYS A 488 -25.87 28.56 8.37
N GLN A 489 -25.62 28.68 7.07
CA GLN A 489 -26.70 28.78 6.07
C GLN A 489 -27.47 27.47 5.86
N LEU A 490 -26.82 26.31 6.03
CA LEU A 490 -27.49 25.00 5.96
C LEU A 490 -28.35 24.75 7.20
N SER A 491 -27.88 25.10 8.40
CA SER A 491 -28.67 24.99 9.64
C SER A 491 -29.83 25.99 9.67
N ALA A 492 -29.65 27.21 9.15
CA ALA A 492 -30.73 28.20 8.99
C ALA A 492 -31.74 27.90 7.85
N LYS A 493 -31.54 26.82 7.08
CA LYS A 493 -32.51 26.29 6.09
C LYS A 493 -33.17 24.98 6.53
N ALA A 494 -32.75 24.44 7.67
CA ALA A 494 -33.33 23.24 8.30
C ALA A 494 -34.22 23.58 9.51
N MET A 495 -34.29 24.88 9.86
CA MET A 495 -35.30 25.51 10.71
C MET A 495 -36.27 26.31 9.83
#